data_AF-A0A6J8CTV3-F1
#
_entry.id   AF-A0A6J8CTV3-F1
#
_cell.length_a   1.000
_cell.length_b   1.000
_cell.length_c   1.000
_cell.angle_alpha   90.00
_cell.angle_beta   90.00
_cell.angle_gamma   90.00
#
_symmetry.space_group_name_H-M   'P 1'
#
loop_
_entity.id
_entity.type
_entity.pdbx_description
1 polymer ?
#
loop_
_entity_poly.entity_id
_entity_poly.type
_entity_poly.pdbx_seq_one_letter_code
_entity_poly.pdbx_strand_id
1 'polypeptide(L)'
;MVFNKIVYDKSETELTVCSFEILAFFLGNSKVCYKDLDCFTKDAPFTNSFGTLPESPDELQIKLLLFTRNHKAVGQAVVYNDPQSVQQSGYDSTKPLKVLIHGYMSQGDADWVINMKDALLQKGDFNVMTVDWRIGAHKIYNQATANTRLVGAVIARMLNVLKDDFGCDTNSIHIIGHSLGAQTAGYIVAFNELACSHQRAYYYFTESILDACKFTAVPCTSDKDYAAGHRFTKNRTTILDRTSVVSQIVSF
;
A
#
# COMPACT_ATOMS: atom_id res chain seq x y z
N MET A 1 24.20 49.40 39.99
CA MET A 1 25.23 48.76 40.86
C MET A 1 25.04 47.26 40.75
N VAL A 2 26.05 46.42 40.46
CA VAL A 2 27.50 46.64 40.24
C VAL A 2 27.94 45.85 39.00
N PHE A 3 29.06 46.26 38.41
CA PHE A 3 29.72 45.63 37.25
C PHE A 3 30.01 44.13 37.45
N ASN A 4 30.07 43.39 36.34
CA ASN A 4 31.00 42.27 36.21
C ASN A 4 31.87 42.46 34.96
N LYS A 5 33.12 42.03 35.09
CA LYS A 5 34.28 42.51 34.32
C LYS A 5 34.67 41.46 33.28
N ILE A 6 34.59 41.79 31.99
CA ILE A 6 35.18 40.95 30.93
C ILE A 6 36.68 41.26 30.88
N VAL A 7 37.51 40.27 31.25
CA VAL A 7 38.95 40.30 31.03
C VAL A 7 39.22 39.53 29.74
N TYR A 8 39.80 40.21 28.75
CA TYR A 8 40.38 39.55 27.58
C TYR A 8 41.77 39.04 27.97
N ASP A 9 42.03 37.76 27.74
CA ASP A 9 43.38 37.23 27.59
C ASP A 9 43.64 36.94 26.11
N LYS A 10 44.88 37.16 25.66
CA LYS A 10 45.36 36.86 24.31
C LYS A 10 46.42 35.76 24.42
N SER A 11 45.98 34.51 24.37
CA SER A 11 46.84 33.39 23.98
C SER A 11 46.15 32.59 22.88
N GLU A 12 46.94 32.20 21.88
CA GLU A 12 46.48 31.53 20.67
C GLU A 12 46.28 30.04 20.92
N THR A 13 45.10 29.49 20.60
CA THR A 13 44.86 28.23 19.85
C THR A 13 43.36 27.88 19.83
N GLU A 14 42.97 26.93 18.98
CA GLU A 14 41.62 26.33 18.84
C GLU A 14 40.51 27.19 18.22
N LEU A 15 40.65 27.41 16.90
CA LEU A 15 39.55 27.83 16.01
C LEU A 15 39.16 26.66 15.09
N THR A 16 38.89 25.48 15.68
CA THR A 16 38.76 24.21 14.93
C THR A 16 37.58 23.30 15.33
N VAL A 17 36.75 23.67 16.32
CA VAL A 17 35.63 22.82 16.80
C VAL A 17 34.33 23.63 16.98
N CYS A 18 33.79 24.18 15.89
CA CYS A 18 32.41 24.71 15.85
C CYS A 18 31.72 24.63 14.48
N SER A 19 32.35 24.00 13.47
CA SER A 19 31.82 23.90 12.11
C SER A 19 31.24 22.51 11.75
N PHE A 20 31.49 21.47 12.56
CA PHE A 20 31.01 20.12 12.28
C PHE A 20 29.62 19.81 12.86
N GLU A 21 29.25 20.34 14.04
CA GLU A 21 27.93 20.04 14.65
C GLU A 21 26.77 20.75 13.95
N ILE A 22 26.98 21.97 13.44
CA ILE A 22 25.97 22.68 12.64
C ILE A 22 25.72 21.99 11.30
N LEU A 23 26.74 21.33 10.72
CA LEU A 23 26.60 20.58 9.48
C LEU A 23 25.89 19.22 9.69
N ALA A 24 26.08 18.59 10.86
CA ALA A 24 25.39 17.34 11.22
C ALA A 24 23.86 17.50 11.25
N PHE A 25 23.34 18.68 11.60
CA PHE A 25 21.90 18.97 11.56
C PHE A 25 21.28 18.95 10.16
N PHE A 26 22.08 19.08 9.09
CA PHE A 26 21.64 18.93 7.69
C PHE A 26 21.91 17.53 7.11
N LEU A 27 22.59 16.66 7.86
CA LEU A 27 22.98 15.31 7.44
C LEU A 27 22.14 14.22 8.13
N GLY A 28 20.81 14.38 8.11
CA GLY A 28 19.90 13.27 8.45
C GLY A 28 20.20 12.05 7.56
N ASN A 29 20.13 10.84 8.13
CA ASN A 29 20.50 9.58 7.48
C ASN A 29 20.01 9.48 6.03
N SER A 30 20.85 8.99 5.12
CA SER A 30 20.45 8.79 3.71
C SER A 30 19.51 7.59 3.53
N LYS A 31 19.60 6.60 4.42
CA LYS A 31 18.74 5.41 4.43
C LYS A 31 18.39 4.96 5.84
N VAL A 32 17.30 4.21 5.96
CA VAL A 32 16.92 3.43 7.14
C VAL A 32 16.66 1.98 6.70
N CYS A 33 16.97 1.00 7.54
CA CYS A 33 16.72 -0.42 7.24
C CYS A 33 15.97 -1.05 8.41
N TYR A 34 14.98 -1.90 8.11
CA TYR A 34 14.22 -2.61 9.14
C TYR A 34 14.45 -4.12 9.02
N LYS A 35 14.53 -4.80 10.17
CA LYS A 35 14.78 -6.24 10.21
C LYS A 35 13.65 -7.00 9.52
N ASP A 36 14.01 -8.04 8.78
CA ASP A 36 13.10 -8.92 8.02
C ASP A 36 12.30 -8.18 6.90
N LEU A 37 12.70 -6.95 6.60
CA LEU A 37 12.20 -6.03 5.56
C LEU A 37 13.40 -5.40 4.82
N ASP A 38 13.16 -4.37 4.01
CA ASP A 38 14.19 -3.76 3.14
C ASP A 38 14.86 -2.50 3.74
N CYS A 39 15.85 -1.96 3.04
CA CYS A 39 16.46 -0.66 3.25
C CYS A 39 15.80 0.43 2.37
N PHE A 40 15.32 1.49 3.01
CA PHE A 40 14.67 2.62 2.36
C PHE A 40 15.64 3.80 2.28
N THR A 41 16.06 4.17 1.08
CA THR A 41 16.82 5.42 0.83
C THR A 41 15.91 6.61 0.52
N LYS A 42 16.40 7.83 0.78
CA LYS A 42 15.83 9.12 0.34
C LYS A 42 16.32 9.57 -1.05
N ASP A 43 17.25 8.83 -1.65
CA ASP A 43 17.79 9.08 -2.99
C ASP A 43 16.71 8.92 -4.08
N ALA A 44 16.99 9.42 -5.28
CA ALA A 44 16.08 9.28 -6.43
C ALA A 44 15.75 7.79 -6.72
N PRO A 45 14.49 7.44 -7.03
CA PRO A 45 13.36 8.32 -7.35
C PRO A 45 12.56 8.84 -6.14
N PHE A 46 12.96 8.54 -4.90
CA PHE A 46 12.19 8.80 -3.68
C PHE A 46 12.32 10.23 -3.11
N THR A 47 12.78 11.18 -3.92
CA THR A 47 12.87 12.60 -3.54
C THR A 47 11.50 13.28 -3.46
N ASN A 48 10.45 12.66 -4.03
CA ASN A 48 9.07 13.15 -4.03
C ASN A 48 8.42 13.23 -2.63
N SER A 49 8.94 12.54 -1.62
CA SER A 49 8.56 12.72 -0.21
C SER A 49 9.36 13.85 0.48
N PHE A 50 9.97 14.77 -0.26
CA PHE A 50 10.88 15.81 0.27
C PHE A 50 12.08 15.26 1.05
N GLY A 51 12.53 14.05 0.69
CA GLY A 51 13.63 13.35 1.36
C GLY A 51 13.23 12.70 2.70
N THR A 52 11.95 12.66 3.04
CA THR A 52 11.43 11.96 4.21
C THR A 52 11.55 10.43 4.03
N LEU A 53 12.18 9.78 5.00
CA LEU A 53 12.22 8.32 5.15
C LEU A 53 10.93 7.81 5.81
N PRO A 54 10.51 6.56 5.56
CA PRO A 54 9.42 5.95 6.31
C PRO A 54 9.73 5.89 7.82
N GLU A 55 8.70 5.94 8.64
CA GLU A 55 8.74 5.56 10.06
C GLU A 55 8.80 4.03 10.20
N SER A 56 9.16 3.52 11.38
CA SER A 56 9.36 2.08 11.64
C SER A 56 8.05 1.26 11.76
N PRO A 57 8.10 -0.09 11.65
CA PRO A 57 6.91 -0.93 11.83
C PRO A 57 6.20 -0.70 13.18
N ASP A 58 6.97 -0.50 14.25
CA ASP A 58 6.47 -0.26 15.61
C ASP A 58 5.78 1.10 15.76
N GLU A 59 6.23 2.11 15.00
CA GLU A 59 5.59 3.43 14.94
C GLU A 59 4.32 3.42 14.07
N LEU A 60 4.30 2.62 13.00
CA LEU A 60 3.15 2.51 12.10
C LEU A 60 2.04 1.60 12.63
N GLN A 61 2.37 0.64 13.50
CA GLN A 61 1.45 -0.34 14.11
C GLN A 61 0.47 -0.96 13.09
N ILE A 62 1.01 -1.40 11.96
CA ILE A 62 0.23 -1.93 10.84
C ILE A 62 -0.47 -3.22 11.28
N LYS A 63 -1.79 -3.29 11.11
CA LYS A 63 -2.59 -4.49 11.40
C LYS A 63 -3.07 -5.09 10.10
N LEU A 64 -2.76 -6.37 9.89
CA LEU A 64 -3.31 -7.17 8.82
C LEU A 64 -4.42 -8.02 9.43
N LEU A 65 -5.67 -7.77 9.04
CA LEU A 65 -6.84 -8.48 9.57
C LEU A 65 -7.43 -9.36 8.47
N LEU A 66 -7.42 -10.67 8.67
CA LEU A 66 -7.98 -11.65 7.76
C LEU A 66 -9.45 -11.93 8.10
N PHE A 67 -10.30 -11.83 7.08
CA PHE A 67 -11.71 -12.21 7.12
C PHE A 67 -11.95 -13.34 6.13
N THR A 68 -12.78 -14.30 6.54
CA THR A 68 -13.24 -15.43 5.72
C THR A 68 -14.74 -15.57 5.87
N ARG A 69 -15.38 -16.49 5.13
CA ARG A 69 -16.82 -16.76 5.30
C ARG A 69 -17.19 -17.27 6.70
N ASN A 70 -16.24 -17.88 7.43
CA ASN A 70 -16.44 -18.35 8.80
C ASN A 70 -16.23 -17.21 9.81
N HIS A 71 -15.35 -16.25 9.50
CA HIS A 71 -14.97 -15.13 10.39
C HIS A 71 -15.25 -13.78 9.72
N LYS A 72 -16.54 -13.49 9.41
CA LYS A 72 -16.94 -12.27 8.67
C LYS A 72 -16.98 -11.00 9.52
N ALA A 73 -17.36 -11.14 10.79
CA ALA A 73 -17.62 -10.03 11.71
C ALA A 73 -16.35 -9.56 12.45
N VAL A 74 -15.48 -10.50 12.83
CA VAL A 74 -14.24 -10.23 13.58
C VAL A 74 -13.07 -10.80 12.80
N GLY A 75 -12.26 -9.92 12.22
CA GLY A 75 -11.07 -10.29 11.46
C GLY A 75 -9.99 -10.83 12.39
N GLN A 76 -9.34 -11.91 11.97
CA GLN A 76 -8.24 -12.52 12.71
C GLN A 76 -6.93 -11.81 12.36
N ALA A 77 -6.15 -11.40 13.37
CA ALA A 77 -4.88 -10.73 13.13
C ALA A 77 -3.85 -11.73 12.57
N VAL A 78 -3.21 -11.36 11.46
CA VAL A 78 -2.04 -12.07 10.91
C VAL A 78 -0.82 -11.16 10.93
N VAL A 79 0.35 -11.76 11.08
CA VAL A 79 1.60 -11.08 11.41
C VAL A 79 2.68 -11.55 10.44
N TYR A 80 3.27 -10.62 9.69
CA TYR A 80 4.15 -10.89 8.55
C TYR A 80 5.48 -11.59 8.92
N ASN A 81 5.85 -11.59 10.20
CA ASN A 81 7.02 -12.27 10.75
C ASN A 81 6.67 -13.39 11.77
N ASP A 82 5.40 -13.79 11.84
CA ASP A 82 4.95 -14.95 12.62
C ASP A 82 3.96 -15.82 11.80
N PRO A 83 4.46 -16.89 11.15
CA PRO A 83 3.61 -17.84 10.42
C PRO A 83 2.56 -18.55 11.29
N GLN A 84 2.71 -18.63 12.62
CA GLN A 84 1.70 -19.25 13.49
C GLN A 84 0.40 -18.45 13.50
N SER A 85 0.47 -17.12 13.42
CA SER A 85 -0.70 -16.25 13.29
C SER A 85 -1.58 -16.62 12.07
N VAL A 86 -0.97 -17.00 10.94
CA VAL A 86 -1.69 -17.43 9.74
C VAL A 86 -2.42 -18.75 9.97
N GLN A 87 -1.76 -19.74 10.58
CA GLN A 87 -2.36 -21.04 10.91
C GLN A 87 -3.60 -20.90 11.81
N GLN A 88 -3.58 -19.93 12.72
CA GLN A 88 -4.66 -19.67 13.68
C GLN A 88 -5.78 -18.78 13.10
N SER A 89 -5.53 -18.07 12.00
CA SER A 89 -6.49 -17.12 11.40
C SER A 89 -7.65 -17.75 10.61
N GLY A 90 -7.56 -19.04 10.29
CA GLY A 90 -8.48 -19.72 9.36
C GLY A 90 -8.22 -19.40 7.89
N TYR A 91 -7.01 -18.96 7.54
CA TYR A 91 -6.53 -18.85 6.16
C TYR A 91 -6.58 -20.20 5.43
N ASP A 92 -6.99 -20.17 4.17
CA ASP A 92 -7.16 -21.36 3.32
C ASP A 92 -6.51 -21.11 1.96
N SER A 93 -5.34 -21.71 1.71
CA SER A 93 -4.56 -21.47 0.48
C SER A 93 -5.23 -21.96 -0.81
N THR A 94 -6.32 -22.75 -0.72
CA THR A 94 -7.11 -23.13 -1.89
C THR A 94 -8.01 -21.98 -2.40
N LYS A 95 -8.14 -20.90 -1.63
CA LYS A 95 -9.06 -19.79 -1.92
C LYS A 95 -8.33 -18.51 -2.34
N PRO A 96 -8.81 -17.80 -3.38
CA PRO A 96 -8.20 -16.56 -3.82
C PRO A 96 -8.11 -15.51 -2.72
N LEU A 97 -6.94 -14.86 -2.62
CA LEU A 97 -6.69 -13.76 -1.67
C LEU A 97 -7.09 -12.41 -2.27
N LYS A 98 -7.75 -11.57 -1.47
CA LYS A 98 -8.11 -10.18 -1.80
C LYS A 98 -7.59 -9.27 -0.71
N VAL A 99 -6.67 -8.36 -1.04
CA VAL A 99 -6.04 -7.44 -0.08
C VAL A 99 -6.64 -6.05 -0.26
N LEU A 100 -7.22 -5.47 0.80
CA LEU A 100 -7.82 -4.13 0.79
C LEU A 100 -6.92 -3.15 1.53
N ILE A 101 -6.45 -2.09 0.86
CA ILE A 101 -5.48 -1.13 1.41
C ILE A 101 -6.06 0.28 1.37
N HIS A 102 -6.22 0.91 2.54
CA HIS A 102 -6.75 2.26 2.62
C HIS A 102 -5.72 3.36 2.28
N GLY A 103 -6.21 4.59 2.09
CA GLY A 103 -5.41 5.75 1.73
C GLY A 103 -5.09 6.69 2.89
N TYR A 104 -4.67 7.91 2.52
CA TYR A 104 -4.43 9.05 3.41
C TYR A 104 -5.68 9.40 4.23
N MET A 105 -5.51 9.79 5.50
CA MET A 105 -6.62 10.15 6.42
C MET A 105 -7.77 9.12 6.43
N SER A 106 -7.40 7.83 6.41
CA SER A 106 -8.31 6.69 6.38
C SER A 106 -7.74 5.56 7.25
N GLN A 107 -8.55 4.51 7.42
CA GLN A 107 -8.33 3.41 8.34
C GLN A 107 -8.87 2.09 7.76
N GLY A 108 -8.39 0.95 8.26
CA GLY A 108 -8.75 -0.37 7.73
C GLY A 108 -10.18 -0.85 8.06
N ASP A 109 -10.88 -0.14 8.96
CA ASP A 109 -12.28 -0.39 9.33
C ASP A 109 -13.24 0.71 8.82
N ALA A 110 -12.79 1.58 7.91
CA ALA A 110 -13.66 2.57 7.27
C ALA A 110 -14.78 1.89 6.45
N ASP A 111 -15.96 2.52 6.39
CA ASP A 111 -17.17 1.96 5.77
C ASP A 111 -16.93 1.34 4.38
N TRP A 112 -16.17 2.00 3.51
CA TRP A 112 -15.89 1.48 2.17
C TRP A 112 -15.03 0.19 2.18
N VAL A 113 -14.12 0.05 3.15
CA VAL A 113 -13.30 -1.16 3.33
C VAL A 113 -14.18 -2.31 3.82
N ILE A 114 -15.02 -2.05 4.83
CA ILE A 114 -15.94 -3.03 5.40
C ILE A 114 -16.98 -3.47 4.36
N ASN A 115 -17.62 -2.52 3.68
CA ASN A 115 -18.60 -2.79 2.61
C ASN A 115 -17.98 -3.59 1.46
N MET A 116 -16.75 -3.26 1.03
CA MET A 116 -16.05 -4.03 -0.01
C MET A 116 -15.66 -5.43 0.49
N LYS A 117 -15.20 -5.57 1.73
CA LYS A 117 -14.90 -6.87 2.37
C LYS A 117 -16.16 -7.76 2.40
N ASP A 118 -17.30 -7.23 2.85
CA ASP A 118 -18.55 -7.99 2.91
C ASP A 118 -19.09 -8.34 1.51
N ALA A 119 -19.02 -7.42 0.54
CA ALA A 119 -19.38 -7.70 -0.85
C ALA A 119 -18.52 -8.81 -1.47
N LEU A 120 -17.20 -8.83 -1.20
CA LEU A 120 -16.30 -9.90 -1.64
C LEU A 120 -16.66 -11.24 -1.01
N LEU A 121 -16.86 -11.28 0.32
CA LEU A 121 -17.22 -12.51 1.06
C LEU A 121 -18.63 -13.03 0.71
N GLN A 122 -19.53 -12.15 0.27
CA GLN A 122 -20.81 -12.52 -0.31
C GLN A 122 -20.65 -13.10 -1.73
N LYS A 123 -19.84 -12.46 -2.58
CA LYS A 123 -19.64 -12.84 -3.99
C LYS A 123 -18.91 -14.18 -4.17
N GLY A 124 -17.92 -14.48 -3.34
CA GLY A 124 -17.09 -15.68 -3.45
C GLY A 124 -16.59 -16.19 -2.09
N ASP A 125 -15.97 -17.38 -2.10
CA ASP A 125 -15.26 -17.90 -0.93
C ASP A 125 -13.80 -17.47 -1.06
N PHE A 126 -13.45 -16.40 -0.36
CA PHE A 126 -12.17 -15.72 -0.47
C PHE A 126 -11.52 -15.56 0.90
N ASN A 127 -10.20 -15.50 0.90
CA ASN A 127 -9.43 -14.86 1.95
C ASN A 127 -9.50 -13.34 1.70
N VAL A 128 -10.06 -12.55 2.61
CA VAL A 128 -10.08 -11.08 2.48
C VAL A 128 -9.24 -10.45 3.58
N MET A 129 -8.10 -9.89 3.23
CA MET A 129 -7.18 -9.25 4.17
C MET A 129 -7.35 -7.73 4.10
N THR A 130 -7.79 -7.09 5.18
CA THR A 130 -7.77 -5.62 5.28
C THR A 130 -6.46 -5.16 5.90
N VAL A 131 -5.83 -4.15 5.31
CA VAL A 131 -4.62 -3.52 5.83
C VAL A 131 -4.99 -2.22 6.54
N ASP A 132 -4.80 -2.19 7.86
CA ASP A 132 -4.97 -1.01 8.68
C ASP A 132 -3.60 -0.41 9.04
N TRP A 133 -3.25 0.70 8.41
CA TRP A 133 -2.02 1.47 8.64
C TRP A 133 -2.34 2.89 9.10
N ARG A 134 -3.50 3.08 9.77
CA ARG A 134 -4.08 4.40 10.10
C ARG A 134 -3.11 5.35 10.81
N ILE A 135 -2.21 4.85 11.67
CA ILE A 135 -1.23 5.68 12.39
C ILE A 135 -0.27 6.37 11.41
N GLY A 136 0.20 5.66 10.38
CA GLY A 136 1.02 6.22 9.30
C GLY A 136 0.22 7.07 8.31
N ALA A 137 -1.04 6.74 8.07
CA ALA A 137 -1.90 7.43 7.10
C ALA A 137 -2.42 8.80 7.57
N HIS A 138 -2.41 9.07 8.88
CA HIS A 138 -2.82 10.35 9.49
C HIS A 138 -1.64 11.28 9.82
N LYS A 139 -0.41 10.91 9.43
CA LYS A 139 0.76 11.81 9.49
C LYS A 139 0.61 12.96 8.48
N ILE A 140 1.52 13.92 8.49
CA ILE A 140 1.61 14.90 7.40
C ILE A 140 1.82 14.19 6.05
N TYR A 141 1.28 14.75 4.97
CA TYR A 141 1.21 14.07 3.67
C TYR A 141 2.55 13.50 3.16
N ASN A 142 3.67 14.22 3.36
CA ASN A 142 5.01 13.77 2.97
C ASN A 142 5.44 12.51 3.73
N GLN A 143 5.18 12.47 5.04
CA GLN A 143 5.48 11.30 5.89
C GLN A 143 4.54 10.14 5.56
N ALA A 144 3.23 10.40 5.40
CA ALA A 144 2.27 9.37 4.99
C ALA A 144 2.64 8.77 3.62
N THR A 145 3.12 9.60 2.68
CA THR A 145 3.64 9.16 1.37
C THR A 145 4.89 8.31 1.54
N ALA A 146 5.88 8.72 2.36
CA ALA A 146 7.07 7.92 2.63
C ALA A 146 6.72 6.55 3.26
N ASN A 147 5.78 6.54 4.21
CA ASN A 147 5.31 5.36 4.93
C ASN A 147 4.69 4.30 4.01
N THR A 148 4.09 4.68 2.86
CA THR A 148 3.55 3.71 1.88
C THR A 148 4.59 2.68 1.42
N ARG A 149 5.88 3.05 1.38
CA ARG A 149 6.97 2.14 1.03
C ARG A 149 7.13 1.03 2.06
N LEU A 150 7.12 1.37 3.36
CA LEU A 150 7.23 0.38 4.42
C LEU A 150 5.97 -0.48 4.50
N VAL A 151 4.78 0.12 4.41
CA VAL A 151 3.52 -0.64 4.39
C VAL A 151 3.52 -1.63 3.21
N GLY A 152 4.04 -1.22 2.05
CA GLY A 152 4.23 -2.08 0.90
C GLY A 152 5.17 -3.25 1.18
N ALA A 153 6.33 -3.00 1.81
CA ALA A 153 7.28 -4.05 2.17
C ALA A 153 6.71 -5.05 3.21
N VAL A 154 5.95 -4.57 4.20
CA VAL A 154 5.29 -5.41 5.21
C VAL A 154 4.28 -6.35 4.56
N ILE A 155 3.44 -5.85 3.65
CA ILE A 155 2.47 -6.69 2.95
C ILE A 155 3.19 -7.62 1.96
N ALA A 156 4.21 -7.14 1.25
CA ALA A 156 5.03 -7.96 0.35
C ALA A 156 5.63 -9.18 1.08
N ARG A 157 6.20 -8.94 2.27
CA ARG A 157 6.72 -9.98 3.16
C ARG A 157 5.64 -10.95 3.63
N MET A 158 4.45 -10.46 3.99
CA MET A 158 3.29 -11.31 4.31
C MET A 158 2.90 -12.20 3.12
N LEU A 159 2.82 -11.65 1.90
CA LEU A 159 2.48 -12.44 0.71
C LEU A 159 3.52 -13.51 0.41
N ASN A 160 4.81 -13.23 0.66
CA ASN A 160 5.87 -14.23 0.50
C ASN A 160 5.75 -15.34 1.55
N VAL A 161 5.43 -15.04 2.81
CA VAL A 161 5.09 -16.06 3.83
C VAL A 161 3.89 -16.91 3.36
N LEU A 162 2.82 -16.30 2.85
CA LEU A 162 1.66 -17.06 2.34
C LEU A 162 2.00 -17.94 1.14
N LYS A 163 2.90 -17.50 0.26
CA LYS A 163 3.38 -18.27 -0.89
C LYS A 163 4.26 -19.43 -0.46
N ASP A 164 5.32 -19.13 0.31
CA ASP A 164 6.42 -20.05 0.58
C ASP A 164 6.05 -21.07 1.68
N ASP A 165 5.35 -20.64 2.75
CA ASP A 165 5.00 -21.50 3.89
C ASP A 165 3.59 -22.14 3.76
N PHE A 166 2.68 -21.54 2.97
CA PHE A 166 1.27 -21.99 2.85
C PHE A 166 0.83 -22.38 1.44
N GLY A 167 1.70 -22.24 0.43
CA GLY A 167 1.40 -22.64 -0.95
C GLY A 167 0.36 -21.75 -1.65
N CYS A 168 0.29 -20.46 -1.32
CA CYS A 168 -0.59 -19.50 -2.00
C CYS A 168 -0.23 -19.38 -3.49
N ASP A 169 -1.19 -19.63 -4.39
CA ASP A 169 -1.05 -19.26 -5.80
C ASP A 169 -1.07 -17.74 -5.95
N THR A 170 0.06 -17.16 -6.33
CA THR A 170 0.23 -15.72 -6.53
C THR A 170 -0.68 -15.15 -7.62
N ASN A 171 -1.11 -15.96 -8.59
CA ASN A 171 -2.05 -15.53 -9.64
C ASN A 171 -3.47 -15.31 -9.10
N SER A 172 -3.80 -15.86 -7.92
CA SER A 172 -5.09 -15.71 -7.26
C SER A 172 -5.20 -14.45 -6.38
N ILE A 173 -4.07 -13.79 -6.11
CA ILE A 173 -3.98 -12.60 -5.26
C ILE A 173 -4.44 -11.36 -6.03
N HIS A 174 -5.46 -10.65 -5.53
CA HIS A 174 -5.79 -9.32 -6.04
C HIS A 174 -5.54 -8.27 -4.95
N ILE A 175 -4.83 -7.20 -5.28
CA ILE A 175 -4.56 -6.07 -4.37
C ILE A 175 -5.43 -4.89 -4.80
N ILE A 176 -6.22 -4.36 -3.87
CA ILE A 176 -7.17 -3.26 -4.09
C ILE A 176 -6.79 -2.12 -3.15
N GLY A 177 -6.12 -1.11 -3.69
CA GLY A 177 -5.70 0.07 -2.94
C GLY A 177 -6.48 1.33 -3.33
N HIS A 178 -6.80 2.18 -2.35
CA HIS A 178 -7.40 3.50 -2.56
C HIS A 178 -6.43 4.63 -2.17
N SER A 179 -6.34 5.69 -2.99
CA SER A 179 -5.47 6.87 -2.75
C SER A 179 -4.01 6.44 -2.45
N LEU A 180 -3.42 6.80 -1.30
CA LEU A 180 -2.07 6.33 -0.94
C LEU A 180 -1.93 4.80 -0.83
N GLY A 181 -2.98 4.08 -0.41
CA GLY A 181 -2.97 2.60 -0.39
C GLY A 181 -2.86 1.98 -1.79
N ALA A 182 -3.19 2.78 -2.79
CA ALA A 182 -3.09 2.44 -4.20
C ALA A 182 -1.62 2.59 -4.70
N GLN A 183 -0.88 3.58 -4.20
CA GLN A 183 0.58 3.65 -4.35
C GLN A 183 1.28 2.54 -3.56
N THR A 184 0.81 2.24 -2.34
CA THR A 184 1.26 1.07 -1.54
C THR A 184 1.14 -0.23 -2.33
N ALA A 185 0.04 -0.44 -3.08
CA ALA A 185 -0.11 -1.59 -3.96
C ALA A 185 1.02 -1.68 -5.00
N GLY A 186 1.37 -0.55 -5.64
CA GLY A 186 2.52 -0.48 -6.55
C GLY A 186 3.86 -0.84 -5.89
N TYR A 187 4.06 -0.51 -4.60
CA TYR A 187 5.24 -0.93 -3.86
C TYR A 187 5.27 -2.43 -3.55
N ILE A 188 4.14 -3.03 -3.12
CA ILE A 188 4.06 -4.49 -2.91
C ILE A 188 4.49 -5.24 -4.17
N VAL A 189 3.97 -4.75 -5.29
CA VAL A 189 4.27 -5.24 -6.63
C VAL A 189 5.76 -5.12 -6.96
N ALA A 190 6.38 -3.97 -6.70
CA ALA A 190 7.81 -3.76 -6.92
C ALA A 190 8.70 -4.65 -6.03
N PHE A 191 8.28 -4.97 -4.80
CA PHE A 191 9.02 -5.85 -3.90
C PHE A 191 8.88 -7.34 -4.23
N ASN A 192 7.82 -7.75 -4.95
CA ASN A 192 7.51 -9.16 -5.24
C ASN A 192 7.51 -9.51 -6.76
N GLU A 193 7.93 -8.60 -7.63
CA GLU A 193 7.82 -8.68 -9.11
C GLU A 193 6.38 -8.90 -9.66
N LEU A 194 5.35 -8.60 -8.87
CA LEU A 194 3.93 -8.88 -9.19
C LEU A 194 3.26 -7.78 -10.06
N ALA A 195 3.84 -7.41 -11.19
CA ALA A 195 3.40 -6.26 -12.00
C ALA A 195 1.86 -6.20 -12.32
N CYS A 196 1.08 -5.42 -11.53
CA CYS A 196 -0.32 -4.97 -11.74
C CYS A 196 -0.64 -3.49 -11.35
N SER A 197 -1.34 -2.73 -12.22
CA SER A 197 -1.46 -1.23 -12.26
C SER A 197 -2.85 -0.61 -11.92
N HIS A 198 -3.29 0.48 -12.59
CA HIS A 198 -4.00 1.53 -11.86
C HIS A 198 -5.07 2.46 -12.48
N GLN A 199 -6.13 2.65 -11.67
CA GLN A 199 -6.99 3.85 -11.48
C GLN A 199 -7.85 4.44 -12.62
N ARG A 200 -8.94 3.73 -12.92
CA ARG A 200 -10.30 4.23 -12.56
C ARG A 200 -11.17 3.12 -11.95
N ALA A 201 -10.51 2.07 -11.47
CA ALA A 201 -11.06 0.72 -11.40
C ALA A 201 -12.11 0.52 -10.31
N TYR A 202 -11.90 1.04 -9.09
CA TYR A 202 -12.69 0.59 -7.93
C TYR A 202 -14.18 0.95 -7.98
N TYR A 203 -14.56 2.09 -8.58
CA TYR A 203 -15.98 2.42 -8.80
C TYR A 203 -16.64 1.45 -9.78
N TYR A 204 -16.07 1.30 -10.98
CA TYR A 204 -16.59 0.37 -12.00
C TYR A 204 -16.52 -1.11 -11.56
N PHE A 205 -15.50 -1.49 -10.79
CA PHE A 205 -15.37 -2.83 -10.21
C PHE A 205 -16.50 -3.10 -9.20
N THR A 206 -16.76 -2.15 -8.29
CA THR A 206 -17.86 -2.25 -7.33
C THR A 206 -19.22 -2.33 -8.04
N GLU A 207 -19.47 -1.46 -9.02
CA GLU A 207 -20.68 -1.52 -9.84
C GLU A 207 -20.80 -2.83 -10.63
N SER A 208 -19.71 -3.36 -11.20
CA SER A 208 -19.72 -4.64 -11.95
C SER A 208 -20.00 -5.88 -11.10
N ILE A 209 -19.77 -5.80 -9.79
CA ILE A 209 -20.09 -6.86 -8.83
C ILE A 209 -21.56 -6.79 -8.39
N LEU A 210 -22.08 -5.58 -8.21
CA LEU A 210 -23.41 -5.33 -7.64
C LEU A 210 -24.51 -5.31 -8.71
N ASP A 211 -24.28 -4.70 -9.88
CA ASP A 211 -25.29 -4.50 -10.93
C ASP A 211 -25.32 -5.67 -11.96
N ALA A 212 -26.31 -5.68 -12.84
CA ALA A 212 -26.48 -6.62 -13.94
C ALA A 212 -25.91 -6.09 -15.28
N CYS A 213 -25.53 -4.82 -15.35
CA CYS A 213 -25.02 -4.17 -16.54
C CYS A 213 -23.65 -4.72 -16.99
N LYS A 214 -23.45 -4.84 -18.32
CA LYS A 214 -22.19 -5.28 -18.91
C LYS A 214 -21.30 -4.08 -19.27
N PHE A 215 -20.10 -4.00 -18.70
CA PHE A 215 -19.11 -2.98 -19.06
C PHE A 215 -18.44 -3.38 -20.37
N THR A 216 -18.96 -2.82 -21.47
CA THR A 216 -18.40 -3.00 -22.82
C THR A 216 -17.44 -1.87 -23.14
N ALA A 217 -16.18 -2.21 -23.42
CA ALA A 217 -15.20 -1.25 -23.92
C ALA A 217 -15.11 -1.29 -25.45
N VAL A 218 -14.81 -0.13 -26.03
CA VAL A 218 -14.58 0.05 -27.46
C VAL A 218 -13.21 0.71 -27.64
N PRO A 219 -12.25 0.07 -28.31
CA PRO A 219 -10.91 0.63 -28.48
C PRO A 219 -10.97 1.87 -29.39
N CYS A 220 -10.57 3.02 -28.85
CA CYS A 220 -10.56 4.32 -29.51
C CYS A 220 -9.20 5.00 -29.31
N THR A 221 -8.78 5.86 -30.23
CA THR A 221 -7.47 6.55 -30.11
C THR A 221 -7.55 7.87 -29.34
N SER A 222 -8.77 8.37 -29.06
CA SER A 222 -9.02 9.52 -28.19
C SER A 222 -10.50 9.60 -27.78
N ASP A 223 -10.82 10.37 -26.75
CA ASP A 223 -12.21 10.63 -26.33
C ASP A 223 -13.06 11.28 -27.45
N LYS A 224 -12.42 12.06 -28.34
CA LYS A 224 -13.09 12.67 -29.51
C LYS A 224 -13.44 11.63 -30.58
N ASP A 225 -12.61 10.61 -30.78
CA ASP A 225 -12.88 9.48 -31.69
C ASP A 225 -14.04 8.62 -31.15
N TYR A 226 -14.08 8.40 -29.82
CA TYR A 226 -15.19 7.73 -29.15
C TYR A 226 -16.50 8.52 -29.29
N ALA A 227 -16.50 9.82 -28.97
CA ALA A 227 -17.68 10.68 -29.05
C ALA A 227 -18.24 10.83 -30.49
N ALA A 228 -17.38 10.76 -31.51
CA ALA A 228 -17.78 10.80 -32.91
C ALA A 228 -18.31 9.44 -33.44
N GLY A 229 -18.18 8.36 -32.67
CA GLY A 229 -18.81 7.06 -32.96
C GLY A 229 -18.26 6.27 -34.15
N HIS A 230 -17.12 6.67 -34.70
CA HIS A 230 -16.59 6.15 -35.98
C HIS A 230 -16.15 4.68 -35.97
N ARG A 231 -16.11 4.00 -34.81
CA ARG A 231 -15.53 2.63 -34.67
C ARG A 231 -16.43 1.59 -34.00
N PHE A 232 -17.73 1.84 -33.80
CA PHE A 232 -18.62 0.93 -33.06
C PHE A 232 -18.84 -0.47 -33.67
N THR A 233 -18.28 -0.80 -34.84
CA THR A 233 -18.59 -2.03 -35.60
C THR A 233 -17.44 -3.04 -35.72
N LYS A 234 -16.23 -2.76 -35.22
CA LYS A 234 -15.12 -3.73 -35.20
C LYS A 234 -14.47 -3.81 -33.81
N ASN A 235 -14.43 -5.04 -33.27
CA ASN A 235 -13.80 -5.42 -32.00
C ASN A 235 -14.31 -4.65 -30.76
N ARG A 236 -15.55 -4.94 -30.35
CA ARG A 236 -16.04 -4.62 -28.99
C ARG A 236 -15.56 -5.72 -28.03
N THR A 237 -15.06 -5.34 -26.86
CA THR A 237 -14.68 -6.28 -25.81
C THR A 237 -15.52 -6.02 -24.57
N THR A 238 -16.27 -7.01 -24.11
CA THR A 238 -16.87 -6.99 -22.77
C THR A 238 -15.72 -7.13 -21.77
N ILE A 239 -15.42 -6.08 -21.00
CA ILE A 239 -14.34 -6.16 -20.00
C ILE A 239 -14.88 -6.65 -18.65
N LEU A 240 -16.13 -6.34 -18.29
CA LEU A 240 -16.77 -6.88 -17.09
C LEU A 240 -18.23 -7.28 -17.39
N ASP A 241 -18.58 -8.54 -17.14
CA ASP A 241 -19.97 -8.98 -16.94
C ASP A 241 -20.06 -10.03 -15.83
N ARG A 242 -21.28 -10.32 -15.34
CA ARG A 242 -21.52 -11.22 -14.20
C ARG A 242 -20.91 -12.62 -14.32
N THR A 243 -20.64 -13.10 -15.53
CA THR A 243 -20.02 -14.40 -15.86
C THR A 243 -18.52 -14.30 -16.14
N SER A 244 -18.01 -13.13 -16.50
CA SER A 244 -16.61 -12.88 -16.89
C SER A 244 -15.79 -12.08 -15.85
N VAL A 245 -16.22 -11.97 -14.58
CA VAL A 245 -15.47 -11.25 -13.52
C VAL A 245 -14.24 -12.03 -13.02
N VAL A 246 -13.40 -12.49 -13.93
CA VAL A 246 -12.05 -13.01 -13.68
C VAL A 246 -11.12 -12.35 -14.68
N SER A 247 -10.18 -11.53 -14.19
CA SER A 247 -9.17 -10.79 -14.96
C SER A 247 -9.67 -9.69 -15.91
N GLN A 248 -9.67 -8.43 -15.45
CA GLN A 248 -8.83 -7.33 -15.99
C GLN A 248 -9.13 -5.97 -15.33
N ILE A 249 -8.27 -4.98 -15.61
CA ILE A 249 -8.22 -3.61 -15.05
C ILE A 249 -7.68 -3.56 -13.60
N VAL A 250 -6.37 -3.48 -13.37
CA VAL A 250 -5.16 -3.49 -14.25
C VAL A 250 -4.04 -4.12 -13.39
N SER A 251 -2.98 -4.81 -13.83
CA SER A 251 -2.17 -4.92 -15.08
C SER A 251 -1.25 -3.73 -15.43
N PHE A 252 -0.05 -3.71 -14.82
CA PHE A 252 1.16 -2.98 -15.25
C PHE A 252 1.72 -3.76 -16.43
#